data_AF-C4JB14-F1
#
_entry.id   AF-C4JB14-F1
#
_cell.length_a   1.000
_cell.length_b   1.000
_cell.length_c   1.000
_cell.angle_alpha   90.00
_cell.angle_beta   90.00
_cell.angle_gamma   90.00
#
_symmetry.space_group_name_H-M   'P 1'
#
loop_
_entity.id
_entity.type
_entity.pdbx_description
1 polymer ?
#
loop_
_entity_poly.entity_id
_entity_poly.type
_entity_poly.pdbx_seq_one_letter_code
_entity_poly.pdbx_strand_id
1 'polypeptide(L)'
;MLANMCACLSKEIHLSDTEYTSYALSEAERFQDSYEIIALFRKAYESFQSLGATRIASVCSGGMAMEYYAAGDFSNAKQLFDNVAGLYRKEGWTTLLWENLGYLRECSMKLNSPKDFISYSLEMAALPLFSRSEEENRENKIKSGPAGSPTISRRENIQQEVINVLERNQSSEGTDDGFNNAMEEVTHLDIDQISSLRMLWLISWRFNSINLTVTL
;
A
#
# COMPACT_ATOMS: atom_id res chain seq x y z
N MET A 1 -22.17 -9.64 2.57
CA MET A 1 -20.92 -8.95 2.95
C MET A 1 -21.19 -7.49 3.31
N LEU A 2 -21.84 -6.69 2.44
CA LEU A 2 -22.32 -5.34 2.74
C LEU A 2 -23.16 -5.25 4.03
N ALA A 3 -24.13 -6.16 4.22
CA ALA A 3 -24.97 -6.16 5.43
C ALA A 3 -24.21 -6.36 6.75
N ASN A 4 -23.09 -7.11 6.76
CA ASN A 4 -22.29 -7.34 7.97
C ASN A 4 -21.32 -6.17 8.25
N MET A 5 -20.80 -5.52 7.20
CA MET A 5 -19.98 -4.31 7.33
C MET A 5 -20.83 -3.11 7.81
N CYS A 6 -22.07 -3.03 7.29
CA CYS A 6 -23.10 -2.07 7.68
C CYS A 6 -23.55 -2.19 9.14
N ALA A 7 -23.61 -3.42 9.68
CA ALA A 7 -24.01 -3.66 11.07
C ALA A 7 -22.91 -3.24 12.08
N CYS A 8 -21.62 -3.45 11.75
CA CYS A 8 -20.51 -3.00 12.60
C CYS A 8 -20.45 -1.47 12.69
N LEU A 9 -20.63 -0.75 11.58
CA LEU A 9 -20.60 0.71 11.56
C LEU A 9 -21.75 1.36 12.39
N SER A 10 -22.92 0.72 12.45
CA SER A 10 -24.04 1.19 13.28
C SER A 10 -23.78 1.08 14.80
N LYS A 11 -22.84 0.23 15.20
CA LYS A 11 -22.48 0.00 16.61
C LYS A 11 -21.41 0.95 17.12
N GLU A 12 -20.57 1.48 16.23
CA GLU A 12 -19.45 2.38 16.59
C GLU A 12 -19.80 3.86 16.47
N ILE A 13 -20.86 4.22 15.74
CA ILE A 13 -21.27 5.61 15.52
C ILE A 13 -22.78 5.72 15.77
N HIS A 14 -23.18 6.50 16.78
CA HIS A 14 -24.59 6.86 17.04
C HIS A 14 -25.11 7.79 15.93
N LEU A 15 -25.35 7.25 14.75
CA LEU A 15 -26.02 7.94 13.64
C LEU A 15 -27.54 7.80 13.83
N SER A 16 -28.29 8.85 13.55
CA SER A 16 -29.74 8.72 13.38
C SER A 16 -30.06 7.90 12.12
N ASP A 17 -31.21 7.23 12.10
CA ASP A 17 -31.66 6.43 10.94
C ASP A 17 -31.59 7.22 9.63
N THR A 18 -31.91 8.52 9.67
CA THR A 18 -31.82 9.43 8.53
C THR A 18 -30.38 9.65 8.06
N GLU A 19 -29.44 9.93 8.97
CA GLU A 19 -28.04 10.13 8.61
C GLU A 19 -27.40 8.85 8.09
N TYR A 20 -27.77 7.70 8.65
CA TYR A 20 -27.32 6.40 8.18
C TYR A 20 -27.78 6.11 6.74
N THR A 21 -29.05 6.37 6.41
CA THR A 21 -29.56 6.15 5.05
C THR A 21 -28.89 7.09 4.03
N SER A 22 -28.69 8.36 4.37
CA SER A 22 -27.98 9.30 3.50
C SER A 22 -26.51 8.88 3.27
N TYR A 23 -25.82 8.44 4.33
CA TYR A 23 -24.48 7.89 4.22
C TYR A 23 -24.44 6.67 3.29
N ALA A 24 -25.31 5.69 3.51
CA ALA A 24 -25.35 4.46 2.72
C ALA A 24 -25.63 4.74 1.22
N LEU A 25 -26.51 5.69 0.90
CA LEU A 25 -26.76 6.11 -0.47
C LEU A 25 -25.53 6.78 -1.10
N SER A 26 -24.89 7.71 -0.38
CA SER A 26 -23.68 8.38 -0.87
C SER A 26 -22.50 7.43 -1.11
N GLU A 27 -22.35 6.41 -0.24
CA GLU A 27 -21.35 5.36 -0.45
C GLU A 27 -21.68 4.52 -1.69
N ALA A 28 -22.94 4.11 -1.86
CA ALA A 28 -23.37 3.32 -3.01
C ALA A 28 -23.13 4.04 -4.35
N GLU A 29 -23.40 5.34 -4.42
CA GLU A 29 -23.09 6.19 -5.58
C GLU A 29 -21.57 6.23 -5.84
N ARG A 30 -20.76 6.43 -4.79
CA ARG A 30 -19.29 6.41 -4.93
C ARG A 30 -18.78 5.08 -5.50
N PHE A 31 -19.34 3.94 -5.07
CA PHE A 31 -18.97 2.64 -5.62
C PHE A 31 -19.27 2.56 -7.12
N GLN A 32 -20.47 2.99 -7.52
CA GLN A 32 -20.86 2.97 -8.93
C GLN A 32 -19.91 3.81 -9.78
N ASP A 33 -19.60 5.04 -9.34
CA ASP A 33 -18.70 5.95 -10.04
C ASP A 33 -17.30 5.34 -10.21
N SER A 34 -16.73 4.73 -9.16
CA SER A 34 -15.41 4.11 -9.24
C SER A 34 -15.34 2.99 -10.29
N TYR A 35 -16.38 2.14 -10.42
CA TYR A 35 -16.37 1.07 -11.43
C TYR A 35 -16.48 1.60 -12.87
N GLU A 36 -17.20 2.70 -13.08
CA GLU A 36 -17.26 3.38 -14.38
C GLU A 36 -15.89 3.97 -14.75
N ILE A 37 -15.20 4.61 -13.79
CA ILE A 37 -13.85 5.15 -13.96
C ILE A 37 -12.84 4.02 -14.24
N ILE A 38 -12.93 2.90 -13.53
CA ILE A 38 -12.10 1.72 -13.77
C ILE A 38 -12.28 1.21 -15.20
N ALA A 39 -13.51 1.13 -15.71
CA ALA A 39 -13.77 0.69 -17.08
C ALA A 39 -13.12 1.62 -18.12
N LEU A 40 -13.15 2.94 -17.88
CA LEU A 40 -12.46 3.91 -18.74
C LEU A 40 -10.95 3.73 -18.72
N PHE A 41 -10.34 3.59 -17.54
CA PHE A 41 -8.91 3.34 -17.43
C PHE A 41 -8.50 2.00 -18.05
N ARG A 42 -9.33 0.96 -17.95
CA ARG A 42 -9.07 -0.33 -18.59
C ARG A 42 -9.01 -0.20 -20.10
N LYS A 43 -9.98 0.50 -20.70
CA LYS A 43 -9.98 0.76 -22.14
C LYS A 43 -8.76 1.56 -22.59
N ALA A 44 -8.37 2.58 -21.81
CA ALA A 44 -7.16 3.35 -22.08
C ALA A 44 -5.88 2.50 -21.95
N TYR A 45 -5.78 1.68 -20.90
CA TYR A 45 -4.70 0.73 -20.66
C TYR A 45 -4.52 -0.20 -21.86
N GLU A 46 -5.59 -0.87 -22.31
CA GLU A 46 -5.56 -1.79 -23.44
C GLU A 46 -5.10 -1.08 -24.73
N SER A 47 -5.59 0.14 -24.97
CA SER A 47 -5.18 0.96 -26.11
C SER A 47 -3.68 1.28 -26.06
N PHE A 48 -3.16 1.79 -24.94
CA PHE A 48 -1.75 2.13 -24.81
C PHE A 48 -0.83 0.92 -24.81
N GLN A 49 -1.28 -0.20 -24.24
CA GLN A 49 -0.57 -1.46 -24.28
C GLN A 49 -0.41 -1.97 -25.72
N SER A 50 -1.46 -1.87 -26.54
CA SER A 50 -1.41 -2.25 -27.96
C SER A 50 -0.44 -1.41 -28.79
N LEU A 51 -0.21 -0.16 -28.36
CA LEU A 51 0.73 0.78 -28.97
C LEU A 51 2.17 0.64 -28.43
N GLY A 52 2.42 -0.27 -27.48
CA GLY A 52 3.71 -0.43 -26.82
C GLY A 52 4.07 0.71 -25.87
N ALA A 53 3.12 1.58 -25.52
CA ALA A 53 3.32 2.73 -24.63
C ALA A 53 3.24 2.32 -23.15
N THR A 54 4.15 1.45 -22.71
CA THR A 54 4.15 0.77 -21.39
C THR A 54 4.07 1.73 -20.20
N ARG A 55 4.75 2.88 -20.25
CA ARG A 55 4.72 3.90 -19.20
C ARG A 55 3.32 4.49 -19.01
N ILE A 56 2.65 4.84 -20.11
CA ILE A 56 1.31 5.43 -20.09
C ILE A 56 0.30 4.36 -19.68
N ALA A 57 0.45 3.13 -20.18
CA ALA A 57 -0.35 2.00 -19.71
C ALA A 57 -0.22 1.80 -18.19
N SER A 58 1.00 1.88 -17.64
CA SER A 58 1.23 1.79 -16.20
C SER A 58 0.55 2.92 -15.41
N VAL A 59 0.52 4.14 -15.94
CA VAL A 59 -0.27 5.25 -15.34
C VAL A 59 -1.76 4.92 -15.31
N CYS A 60 -2.33 4.38 -16.40
CA CYS A 60 -3.72 3.92 -16.40
C CYS A 60 -3.95 2.78 -15.39
N SER A 61 -3.00 1.86 -15.27
CA SER A 61 -3.03 0.78 -14.28
C SER A 61 -3.00 1.30 -12.84
N GLY A 62 -2.19 2.32 -12.56
CA GLY A 62 -2.18 3.02 -11.28
C GLY A 62 -3.50 3.73 -11.00
N GLY A 63 -4.10 4.37 -12.01
CA GLY A 63 -5.44 4.96 -11.92
C GLY A 63 -6.52 3.93 -11.56
N MET A 64 -6.54 2.76 -12.21
CA MET A 64 -7.44 1.66 -11.83
C MET A 64 -7.21 1.21 -10.39
N ALA A 65 -5.96 1.06 -9.97
CA ALA A 65 -5.62 0.59 -8.62
C ALA A 65 -6.13 1.56 -7.53
N MET A 66 -6.02 2.87 -7.78
CA MET A 66 -6.54 3.92 -6.91
C MET A 66 -8.06 3.84 -6.74
N GLU A 67 -8.79 3.59 -7.83
CA GLU A 67 -10.24 3.45 -7.78
C GLU A 67 -10.67 2.15 -7.08
N TYR A 68 -9.97 1.03 -7.33
CA TYR A 68 -10.21 -0.20 -6.58
C TYR A 68 -9.95 -0.01 -5.08
N TYR A 69 -8.91 0.75 -4.71
CA TYR A 69 -8.64 1.09 -3.33
C TYR A 69 -9.76 1.95 -2.71
N ALA A 70 -10.24 2.98 -3.42
CA ALA A 70 -11.35 3.83 -2.98
C ALA A 70 -12.68 3.07 -2.85
N ALA A 71 -12.88 2.05 -3.69
CA ALA A 71 -13.97 1.10 -3.63
C ALA A 71 -13.73 -0.03 -2.60
N GLY A 72 -12.67 0.00 -1.79
CA GLY A 72 -12.40 -1.02 -0.76
C GLY A 72 -12.10 -2.43 -1.31
N ASP A 73 -11.88 -2.58 -2.61
CA ASP A 73 -11.46 -3.82 -3.24
C ASP A 73 -9.93 -3.91 -3.22
N PHE A 74 -9.41 -4.13 -2.00
CA PHE A 74 -7.98 -4.11 -1.72
C PHE A 74 -7.21 -5.22 -2.46
N SER A 75 -7.86 -6.33 -2.80
CA SER A 75 -7.22 -7.44 -3.54
C SER A 75 -6.89 -7.02 -4.96
N ASN A 76 -7.85 -6.45 -5.69
CA ASN A 76 -7.62 -5.97 -7.06
C ASN A 76 -6.69 -4.75 -7.07
N ALA A 77 -6.83 -3.85 -6.10
CA ALA A 77 -5.94 -2.71 -5.93
C ALA A 77 -4.48 -3.17 -5.75
N LYS A 78 -4.23 -4.09 -4.81
CA LYS A 78 -2.89 -4.62 -4.52
C LYS A 78 -2.23 -5.22 -5.76
N GLN A 79 -2.96 -6.08 -6.50
CA GLN A 79 -2.42 -6.72 -7.69
C GLN A 79 -1.96 -5.71 -8.75
N LEU A 80 -2.76 -4.67 -9.00
CA LEU A 80 -2.41 -3.62 -9.97
C LEU A 80 -1.25 -2.76 -9.47
N PHE A 81 -1.25 -2.38 -8.19
CA PHE A 81 -0.16 -1.63 -7.59
C PHE A 81 1.16 -2.42 -7.61
N ASP A 82 1.16 -3.73 -7.38
CA ASP A 82 2.34 -4.59 -7.46
C ASP A 82 2.94 -4.61 -8.88
N ASN A 83 2.09 -4.73 -9.91
CA ASN A 83 2.52 -4.67 -11.30
C ASN A 83 3.15 -3.30 -11.65
N VAL A 84 2.52 -2.22 -11.21
CA VAL A 84 3.02 -0.84 -11.41
C VAL A 84 4.35 -0.65 -10.66
N ALA A 85 4.46 -1.14 -9.43
CA ALA A 85 5.68 -1.08 -8.63
C ALA A 85 6.83 -1.83 -9.31
N GLY A 86 6.54 -3.00 -9.90
CA GLY A 86 7.52 -3.77 -10.67
C GLY A 86 8.13 -2.96 -11.83
N LEU A 87 7.32 -2.15 -12.54
CA LEU A 87 7.84 -1.24 -13.56
C LEU A 87 8.69 -0.12 -12.94
N TYR A 88 8.20 0.51 -11.87
CA TYR A 88 8.92 1.61 -11.22
C TYR A 88 10.26 1.18 -10.62
N ARG A 89 10.35 -0.05 -10.08
CA ARG A 89 11.63 -0.65 -9.65
C ARG A 89 12.60 -0.79 -10.82
N LYS A 90 12.14 -1.36 -11.95
CA LYS A 90 12.97 -1.56 -13.15
C LYS A 90 13.47 -0.25 -13.75
N GLU A 91 12.65 0.80 -13.73
CA GLU A 91 12.99 2.11 -14.30
C GLU A 91 13.60 3.08 -13.28
N GLY A 92 13.73 2.71 -12.01
CA GLY A 92 14.31 3.55 -10.96
C GLY A 92 13.46 4.76 -10.56
N TRP A 93 12.14 4.68 -10.70
CA TRP A 93 11.22 5.78 -10.41
C TRP A 93 10.84 5.85 -8.93
N THR A 94 11.81 6.24 -8.12
CA THR A 94 11.75 6.19 -6.65
C THR A 94 10.62 7.01 -6.03
N THR A 95 10.32 8.21 -6.52
CA THR A 95 9.23 9.05 -5.99
C THR A 95 7.86 8.40 -6.22
N LEU A 96 7.62 7.88 -7.43
CA LEU A 96 6.38 7.19 -7.77
C LEU A 96 6.28 5.84 -7.05
N LEU A 97 7.41 5.14 -6.89
CA LEU A 97 7.50 3.91 -6.13
C LEU A 97 7.16 4.13 -4.66
N TRP A 98 7.62 5.23 -4.04
CA TRP A 98 7.27 5.58 -2.65
C TRP A 98 5.75 5.72 -2.46
N GLU A 99 5.09 6.47 -3.34
CA GLU A 99 3.63 6.66 -3.27
C GLU A 99 2.90 5.34 -3.44
N ASN A 100 3.33 4.53 -4.41
CA ASN A 100 2.73 3.24 -4.71
C ASN A 100 2.91 2.22 -3.57
N LEU A 101 4.11 2.15 -2.97
CA LEU A 101 4.38 1.32 -1.79
C LEU A 101 3.51 1.71 -0.60
N GLY A 102 3.17 3.00 -0.46
CA GLY A 102 2.20 3.45 0.53
C GLY A 102 0.86 2.74 0.42
N TYR A 103 0.30 2.68 -0.78
CA TYR A 103 -0.96 1.97 -1.02
C TYR A 103 -0.82 0.46 -0.83
N LEU A 104 0.30 -0.13 -1.26
CA LEU A 104 0.57 -1.56 -1.07
C LEU A 104 0.61 -1.95 0.41
N ARG A 105 1.20 -1.11 1.27
CA ARG A 105 1.19 -1.31 2.73
C ARG A 105 -0.22 -1.32 3.29
N GLU A 106 -1.02 -0.31 2.97
CA GLU A 106 -2.41 -0.23 3.44
C GLU A 106 -3.25 -1.40 2.92
N CYS A 107 -3.13 -1.76 1.64
CA CYS A 107 -3.81 -2.92 1.09
C CYS A 107 -3.42 -4.20 1.83
N SER A 108 -2.13 -4.37 2.14
CA SER A 108 -1.62 -5.56 2.85
C SER A 108 -2.14 -5.62 4.29
N MET A 109 -2.23 -4.47 4.98
CA MET A 109 -2.89 -4.40 6.29
C MET A 109 -4.37 -4.81 6.20
N LYS A 110 -5.11 -4.25 5.25
CA LYS A 110 -6.54 -4.55 5.05
C LYS A 110 -6.80 -5.99 4.62
N LEU A 111 -5.85 -6.61 3.92
CA LEU A 111 -5.91 -8.01 3.49
C LEU A 111 -5.27 -8.98 4.48
N ASN A 112 -4.85 -8.52 5.66
CA ASN A 112 -4.30 -9.38 6.69
C ASN A 112 -2.99 -10.10 6.29
N SER A 113 -2.17 -9.45 5.46
CA SER A 113 -0.89 -9.95 4.97
C SER A 113 0.28 -9.20 5.63
N PRO A 114 0.67 -9.58 6.86
CA PRO A 114 1.72 -8.87 7.58
C PRO A 114 3.10 -9.05 6.94
N LYS A 115 3.35 -10.18 6.27
CA LYS A 115 4.58 -10.43 5.51
C LYS A 115 4.77 -9.38 4.40
N ASP A 116 3.74 -9.15 3.60
CA ASP A 116 3.77 -8.17 2.53
C ASP A 116 3.89 -6.75 3.10
N PHE A 117 3.14 -6.44 4.17
CA PHE A 117 3.25 -5.16 4.87
C PHE A 117 4.68 -4.87 5.32
N ILE A 118 5.35 -5.83 5.96
CA ILE A 118 6.74 -5.68 6.42
C ILE A 118 7.67 -5.50 5.22
N SER A 119 7.51 -6.31 4.17
CA SER A 119 8.34 -6.24 2.95
C SER A 119 8.27 -4.85 2.30
N TYR A 120 7.07 -4.34 2.05
CA TYR A 120 6.88 -3.00 1.47
C TYR A 120 7.37 -1.89 2.40
N SER A 121 7.16 -2.02 3.71
CA SER A 121 7.65 -1.05 4.70
C SER A 121 9.17 -0.94 4.70
N LEU A 122 9.86 -2.08 4.68
CA LEU A 122 11.31 -2.13 4.60
C LEU A 122 11.79 -1.56 3.26
N GLU A 123 11.12 -1.87 2.15
CA GLU A 123 11.45 -1.31 0.83
C GLU A 123 11.34 0.22 0.84
N MET A 124 10.27 0.77 1.41
CA MET A 124 10.12 2.21 1.58
C MET A 124 11.26 2.83 2.38
N ALA A 125 11.65 2.20 3.50
CA ALA A 125 12.76 2.67 4.32
C ALA A 125 14.11 2.64 3.56
N ALA A 126 14.24 1.72 2.60
CA ALA A 126 15.43 1.51 1.77
C ALA A 126 15.56 2.46 0.56
N LEU A 127 14.47 3.09 0.11
CA LEU A 127 14.51 3.94 -1.09
C LEU A 127 15.50 5.11 -0.93
N PRO A 128 16.20 5.59 -1.97
CA PRO A 128 17.07 6.75 -1.84
C PRO A 128 16.25 7.99 -1.43
N LEU A 129 16.85 8.85 -0.61
CA LEU A 129 16.24 10.13 -0.23
C LEU A 129 16.40 11.12 -1.39
N PHE A 130 15.29 11.61 -1.92
CA PHE A 130 15.27 12.74 -2.82
C PHE A 130 14.66 13.90 -2.06
N SER A 131 15.49 14.79 -1.54
CA SER A 131 15.01 16.07 -1.03
C SER A 131 14.48 16.86 -2.22
N ARG A 132 13.15 16.90 -2.38
CA ARG A 132 12.55 17.94 -3.21
C ARG A 132 12.83 19.25 -2.49
N SER A 133 13.54 20.16 -3.12
CA SER A 133 13.72 21.51 -2.58
C SER A 133 12.33 22.05 -2.21
N GLU A 134 12.21 22.60 -1.01
CA GLU A 134 10.95 23.02 -0.39
C GLU A 134 10.28 24.22 -1.10
N GLU A 135 10.69 24.54 -2.33
CA GLU A 135 10.39 25.79 -3.03
C GLU A 135 9.36 25.66 -4.15
N GLU A 136 8.86 24.45 -4.47
CA GLU A 136 7.79 24.31 -5.47
C GLU A 136 6.41 24.19 -4.83
N ASN A 137 5.76 25.36 -4.72
CA ASN A 137 4.31 25.60 -4.75
C ASN A 137 3.46 25.00 -3.62
N ARG A 138 3.20 25.85 -2.61
CA ARG A 138 2.19 25.68 -1.55
C ARG A 138 0.74 25.50 -2.05
N GLU A 139 0.48 25.65 -3.35
CA GLU A 139 -0.86 25.51 -3.95
C GLU A 139 -1.11 24.16 -4.63
N ASN A 140 -0.08 23.38 -4.94
CA ASN A 140 -0.23 22.01 -5.44
C ASN A 140 0.11 21.01 -4.33
N LYS A 141 -0.69 21.01 -3.27
CA LYS A 141 -0.71 19.90 -2.31
C LYS A 141 -1.27 18.69 -3.06
N ILE A 142 -0.44 18.06 -3.89
CA ILE A 142 -0.67 16.70 -4.38
C ILE A 142 -1.09 15.95 -3.13
N LYS A 143 -2.34 15.47 -3.11
CA LYS A 143 -2.87 14.69 -2.00
C LYS A 143 -1.90 13.52 -1.85
N SER A 144 -0.96 13.65 -0.91
CA SER A 144 0.06 12.65 -0.72
C SER A 144 -0.69 11.36 -0.41
N GLY A 145 -0.31 10.27 -1.07
CA GLY A 145 -0.90 8.96 -0.79
C GLY A 145 -0.78 8.60 0.69
N PRO A 146 -1.31 7.44 1.13
CA PRO A 146 -1.32 7.05 2.53
C PRO A 146 0.09 7.03 3.18
N ALA A 147 1.13 6.89 2.37
CA ALA A 147 2.53 7.02 2.80
C ALA A 147 2.94 8.43 3.27
N GLY A 148 2.25 9.50 2.87
CA GLY A 148 2.73 10.87 3.05
C GLY A 148 4.02 11.15 2.26
N SER A 149 4.69 12.26 2.58
CA SER A 149 5.95 12.64 1.93
C SER A 149 7.14 11.78 2.37
N PRO A 150 8.13 11.51 1.49
CA PRO A 150 9.32 10.70 1.80
C PRO A 150 10.36 11.43 2.68
N THR A 151 9.96 11.85 3.88
CA THR A 151 10.85 12.51 4.86
C THR A 151 11.62 11.50 5.72
N ILE A 152 12.71 11.93 6.34
CA ILE A 152 13.49 11.11 7.28
C ILE A 152 12.60 10.66 8.46
N SER A 153 11.88 11.60 9.08
CA SER A 153 10.95 11.29 10.17
C SER A 153 9.87 10.28 9.77
N ARG A 154 9.33 10.35 8.55
CA ARG A 154 8.34 9.37 8.08
C ARG A 154 8.93 7.97 7.97
N ARG A 155 10.20 7.83 7.57
CA ARG A 155 10.89 6.53 7.50
C ARG A 155 11.15 5.95 8.87
N GLU A 156 11.56 6.77 9.83
CA GLU A 156 11.70 6.34 11.23
C GLU A 156 10.37 5.82 11.76
N ASN A 157 9.26 6.53 11.49
CA ASN A 157 7.92 6.06 11.87
C ASN A 157 7.57 4.72 11.22
N ILE A 158 7.85 4.54 9.93
CA ILE A 158 7.64 3.26 9.22
C ILE A 158 8.48 2.14 9.84
N GLN A 159 9.73 2.41 10.21
CA GLN A 159 10.58 1.43 10.88
C GLN A 159 10.03 1.06 12.27
N GLN A 160 9.55 2.03 13.03
CA GLN A 160 8.90 1.77 14.33
C GLN A 160 7.60 0.98 14.16
N GLU A 161 6.79 1.25 13.13
CA GLU A 161 5.60 0.45 12.80
C GLU A 161 5.98 -1.02 12.54
N VAL A 162 7.07 -1.28 11.80
CA VAL A 162 7.57 -2.64 11.56
C VAL A 162 8.05 -3.31 12.84
N ILE A 163 8.83 -2.61 13.68
CA ILE A 163 9.30 -3.12 14.97
C ILE A 163 8.10 -3.49 15.85
N ASN A 164 7.12 -2.59 15.98
CA ASN A 164 5.92 -2.81 16.78
C ASN A 164 5.10 -4.02 16.29
N VAL A 165 5.06 -4.27 14.98
CA VAL A 165 4.40 -5.46 14.41
C VAL A 165 5.19 -6.72 14.75
N LEU A 166 6.52 -6.68 14.70
CA LEU A 166 7.39 -7.81 15.06
C LEU A 166 7.41 -8.11 16.57
N GLU A 167 7.37 -7.08 17.42
CA GLU A 167 7.41 -7.22 18.88
C GLU A 167 6.08 -7.75 19.45
N ARG A 168 4.94 -7.33 18.89
CA ARG A 168 3.63 -7.91 19.24
C ARG A 168 3.56 -9.42 19.01
N ASN A 169 4.43 -9.98 18.15
CA ASN A 169 4.53 -11.43 17.94
C ASN A 169 5.25 -12.15 19.08
N GLN A 170 6.10 -11.45 19.85
CA GLN A 170 6.89 -12.05 20.93
C GLN A 170 6.15 -12.02 22.28
N SER A 171 5.25 -11.04 22.47
CA SER A 171 4.39 -10.95 23.64
C SER A 171 2.97 -11.41 23.28
N SER A 172 2.74 -12.72 23.27
CA SER A 172 1.39 -13.29 23.21
C SER A 172 0.59 -12.93 24.46
N GLU A 173 -0.01 -11.75 24.49
CA GLU A 173 -1.17 -11.43 25.34
C GLU A 173 -2.19 -10.65 24.50
N GLY A 174 -3.43 -11.15 24.54
CA GLY A 174 -4.36 -11.04 23.43
C GLY A 174 -4.97 -9.66 23.18
N THR A 175 -5.18 -9.36 21.91
CA THR A 175 -6.36 -8.64 21.44
C THR A 175 -6.70 -9.19 20.06
N ASP A 176 -7.96 -9.63 19.92
CA ASP A 176 -8.58 -10.25 18.75
C ASP A 176 -8.72 -9.22 17.62
N ASP A 177 -7.61 -8.91 16.96
CA ASP A 177 -7.58 -8.27 15.65
C ASP A 177 -7.04 -9.31 14.66
N GLY A 178 -7.77 -9.57 13.59
CA GLY A 178 -7.50 -10.65 12.64
C GLY A 178 -6.06 -10.64 12.11
N PHE A 179 -5.42 -9.46 12.13
CA PHE A 179 -4.03 -9.21 11.70
C PHE A 179 -3.00 -10.05 12.46
N ASN A 180 -3.29 -10.38 13.72
CA ASN A 180 -2.37 -11.10 14.59
C ASN A 180 -2.36 -12.62 14.35
N ASN A 181 -3.44 -13.18 13.80
CA ASN A 181 -3.62 -14.64 13.68
C ASN A 181 -2.96 -15.25 12.42
N ALA A 182 -2.60 -14.44 11.41
CA ALA A 182 -1.97 -14.89 10.17
C ALA A 182 -0.42 -14.90 10.21
N MET A 183 0.18 -14.69 11.38
CA MET A 183 1.61 -14.37 11.55
C MET A 183 2.48 -15.58 11.92
N GLU A 184 1.93 -16.79 12.05
CA GLU A 184 2.72 -18.03 12.30
C GLU A 184 3.74 -18.33 11.17
N GLU A 185 3.68 -17.60 10.05
CA GLU A 185 4.46 -17.83 8.82
C GLU A 185 5.49 -16.71 8.50
N VAL A 186 5.80 -15.77 9.41
CA VAL A 186 6.82 -14.72 9.15
C VAL A 186 8.20 -15.14 9.66
N THR A 187 8.66 -16.31 9.24
CA THR A 187 10.08 -16.71 9.38
C THR A 187 10.88 -16.50 8.09
N HIS A 188 10.18 -16.20 6.98
CA HIS A 188 10.76 -16.11 5.65
C HIS A 188 10.18 -14.92 4.86
N LEU A 189 10.97 -13.85 4.73
CA LEU A 189 10.67 -12.73 3.84
C LEU A 189 11.27 -13.00 2.46
N ASP A 190 10.43 -12.98 1.44
CA ASP A 190 10.85 -13.13 0.04
C ASP A 190 11.08 -11.72 -0.50
N ILE A 191 12.33 -11.36 -0.77
CA ILE A 191 12.70 -10.02 -1.24
C ILE A 191 12.92 -10.12 -2.75
N ASP A 192 12.09 -9.43 -3.53
CA ASP A 192 12.24 -9.34 -4.99
C ASP A 192 13.68 -8.94 -5.36
N GLN A 193 14.29 -9.66 -6.32
CA GLN A 193 15.68 -9.49 -6.74
C GLN A 193 16.01 -8.09 -7.30
N ILE A 194 14.97 -7.32 -7.66
CA ILE A 194 15.06 -5.94 -8.19
C ILE A 194 14.79 -4.90 -7.08
N SER A 195 14.42 -5.33 -5.87
CA SER A 195 14.12 -4.43 -4.75
C SER A 195 15.37 -3.68 -4.27
N SER A 196 15.18 -2.40 -3.91
CA SER A 196 16.22 -1.55 -3.32
C SER A 196 16.78 -2.13 -2.01
N LEU A 197 16.04 -3.02 -1.36
CA LEU A 197 16.48 -3.75 -0.16
C LEU A 197 17.73 -4.61 -0.41
N ARG A 198 17.88 -5.16 -1.61
CA ARG A 198 19.04 -6.00 -1.96
C ARG A 198 20.36 -5.24 -1.82
N MET A 199 20.37 -3.96 -2.22
CA MET A 199 21.58 -3.13 -2.19
C MET A 199 22.01 -2.81 -0.76
N LEU A 200 21.06 -2.60 0.15
CA LEU A 200 21.36 -2.37 1.57
C LEU A 200 21.81 -3.67 2.26
N TRP A 201 21.21 -4.81 1.92
CA TRP A 201 21.56 -6.09 2.55
C TRP A 201 22.98 -6.56 2.23
N LEU A 202 23.44 -6.36 0.99
CA LEU A 202 24.84 -6.63 0.61
C LEU A 202 25.85 -5.84 1.45
N ILE A 203 25.44 -4.69 1.98
CA ILE A 203 26.28 -3.83 2.84
C ILE A 203 26.14 -4.28 4.31
N SER A 204 24.95 -4.68 4.75
CA SER A 204 24.64 -5.11 6.12
C SER A 204 25.14 -6.50 6.51
N TRP A 205 25.51 -7.38 5.56
CA TRP A 205 26.05 -8.72 5.86
C TRP A 205 27.28 -8.70 6.79
N ARG A 206 27.95 -7.54 6.92
CA ARG A 206 29.08 -7.32 7.83
C ARG A 206 28.70 -6.90 9.25
N PHE A 207 27.44 -6.58 9.56
CA PHE A 207 27.02 -6.02 10.87
C PHE A 207 25.72 -6.67 11.42
N ASN A 208 25.89 -7.86 12.01
CA ASN A 208 25.24 -8.40 13.22
C ASN A 208 23.70 -8.68 13.34
N SER A 209 23.43 -9.88 13.88
CA SER A 209 22.44 -10.30 14.92
C SER A 209 20.94 -9.97 14.81
N ILE A 210 20.27 -10.35 13.72
CA ILE A 210 18.82 -10.64 13.76
C ILE A 210 18.59 -11.95 12.99
N ASN A 211 17.96 -12.94 13.63
CA ASN A 211 17.62 -14.25 13.04
C ASN A 211 16.45 -14.12 12.04
N LEU A 212 16.64 -13.34 10.98
CA LEU A 212 15.76 -13.29 9.83
C LEU A 212 16.39 -14.13 8.73
N THR A 213 15.78 -15.27 8.41
CA THR A 213 16.18 -16.07 7.24
C THR A 213 15.50 -15.47 6.01
N VAL A 214 16.27 -14.73 5.23
CA VAL A 214 15.85 -14.16 3.95
C VAL A 214 16.42 -15.05 2.85
N THR A 215 15.56 -15.54 1.96
CA THR A 215 15.99 -16.28 0.76
C THR A 215 15.82 -15.39 -0.46
N LEU A 216 16.79 -15.46 -1.39
CA LEU A 216 16.90 -14.65 -2.61
C LEU A 216 16.43 -15.41 -3.85
#